data_AF-A0A0H3B148-F1
#
_entry.id   AF-A0A0H3B148-F1
#
_cell.length_a   1.000
_cell.length_b   1.000
_cell.length_c   1.000
_cell.angle_alpha   90.00
_cell.angle_beta   90.00
_cell.angle_gamma   90.00
#
_symmetry.space_group_name_H-M   'P 1'
#
loop_
_entity.id
_entity.type
_entity.pdbx_description
1 polymer ?
#
loop_
_entity_poly.entity_id
_entity_poly.type
_entity_poly.pdbx_seq_one_letter_code
_entity_poly.pdbx_strand_id
1 'polypeptide(L)'
;MDINDNLHQDDLRQDDVYQKVLRLLLDEAGIVLPETELAALKQDTAIRSLLNDLLASVSAKAKHLALANNETVTDDRQQLASLTEENSHEVIRGEENIVKEPDQQNERLLLAETLSAEILSAKTLEPNPPADVLPPIEIHHKVPVEEESWQAMLFSPIEQHANTASSAAGTKPLRPGQIPVGMPNPANCPPQYTQPKAKINIANARVGTPFHSDVDISLDNGAKAEILDVSFAKDIGLIFDQATSSLSGTPTESGDIEATVTWSCHSAPYFSTKVLFIVNPDPRSLWKILEPPADDRYFKENVDHKLISAPGVNIAAASRRGRSHEHVGSFRDDDFFISSNHDTGWNIMLVADGAGSAKNSRKGSQIVTETVGHYLSAQLSGDKGRELKERIINWTPEDQRVVGETFIRQFHHASVIAINNIKNESLIAEETVKSYSTTLLATVSFRTGTELFAAAFWMGDGAIAAYGPVGRVRILGTPDSGEYAGQTRFLDVDAVGDPEFSKRVSIGKWTGISHLVLMTDGVSDPRFETDNGLQNPQKWDALIAEISPCLNDNPQAAEQLAEWLNFFSPGNHDDRTMVVSW
;
A
#
# COMPACT_ATOMS: atom_id res chain seq x y z
N MET A 1 3.07 25.86 49.68
CA MET A 1 3.83 24.81 50.38
C MET A 1 4.28 23.86 49.28
N ASP A 2 5.05 24.35 48.30
CA ASP A 2 5.10 23.77 46.93
C ASP A 2 6.52 23.74 46.34
N ILE A 3 7.55 23.68 47.18
CA ILE A 3 8.95 23.55 46.72
C ILE A 3 9.41 22.08 46.73
N ASN A 4 8.78 21.21 47.56
CA ASN A 4 9.21 19.82 47.69
C ASN A 4 8.65 18.86 46.62
N ASP A 5 7.49 19.14 46.01
CA ASP A 5 6.90 18.24 45.00
C ASP A 5 7.60 18.32 43.64
N ASN A 6 8.13 19.49 43.26
CA ASN A 6 8.90 19.66 42.01
C ASN A 6 10.27 18.98 42.07
N LEU A 7 10.95 19.05 43.22
CA LEU A 7 12.24 18.38 43.43
C LEU A 7 12.12 16.86 43.32
N HIS A 8 11.05 16.26 43.86
CA HIS A 8 10.83 14.82 43.76
C HIS A 8 10.48 14.35 42.33
N GLN A 9 9.76 15.16 41.55
CA GLN A 9 9.45 14.80 40.16
C GLN A 9 10.63 14.98 39.19
N ASP A 10 11.53 15.94 39.45
CA ASP A 10 12.78 16.07 38.69
C ASP A 10 13.73 14.90 39.00
N ASP A 11 13.87 14.53 40.28
CA ASP A 11 14.69 13.39 40.70
C ASP A 11 14.19 12.07 40.08
N LEU A 12 12.87 11.83 40.06
CA LEU A 12 12.29 10.62 39.46
C LEU A 12 12.49 10.54 37.94
N ARG A 13 12.40 11.68 37.23
CA ARG A 13 12.64 11.74 35.78
C ARG A 13 14.11 11.53 35.45
N GLN A 14 15.02 12.13 36.23
CA GLN A 14 16.45 11.97 36.05
C GLN A 14 16.90 10.54 36.35
N ASP A 15 16.26 9.90 37.34
CA ASP A 15 16.48 8.51 37.69
C ASP A 15 16.05 7.51 36.60
N ASP A 16 14.99 7.82 35.83
CA ASP A 16 14.57 7.03 34.67
C ASP A 16 15.56 7.18 33.50
N VAL A 17 16.08 8.39 33.27
CA VAL A 17 17.10 8.65 32.25
C VAL A 17 18.39 7.89 32.56
N TYR A 18 18.87 7.90 33.80
CA TYR A 18 20.07 7.16 34.19
C TYR A 18 19.94 5.66 34.00
N GLN A 19 18.77 5.10 34.32
CA GLN A 19 18.53 3.68 34.11
C GLN A 19 18.58 3.31 32.63
N LYS A 20 18.00 4.13 31.75
CA LYS A 20 18.05 3.93 30.30
C LYS A 20 19.47 4.02 29.75
N VAL A 21 20.24 5.04 30.14
CA VAL A 21 21.63 5.20 29.69
C VAL A 21 22.52 4.08 30.18
N LEU A 22 22.36 3.64 31.44
CA LEU A 22 23.13 2.52 31.98
C LEU A 22 22.81 1.21 31.25
N ARG A 23 21.53 0.95 30.93
CA ARG A 23 21.17 -0.22 30.12
C ARG A 23 21.81 -0.18 28.74
N LEU A 24 21.78 0.95 28.05
CA LEU A 24 22.46 1.09 26.75
C LEU A 24 23.96 0.82 26.82
N LEU A 25 24.64 1.28 27.88
CA LEU A 25 26.07 1.06 28.08
C LEU A 25 26.38 -0.42 28.42
N LEU A 26 25.55 -1.05 29.25
CA LEU A 26 25.67 -2.46 29.61
C LEU A 26 25.39 -3.36 28.40
N ASP A 27 24.40 -2.99 27.58
CA ASP A 27 24.05 -3.68 26.34
C ASP A 27 25.19 -3.59 25.31
N GLU A 28 25.82 -2.42 25.14
CA GLU A 28 27.00 -2.28 24.26
C GLU A 28 28.22 -3.06 24.79
N ALA A 29 28.37 -3.17 26.11
CA ALA A 29 29.40 -3.98 26.75
C ALA A 29 29.10 -5.48 26.76
N GLY A 30 27.89 -5.90 26.37
CA GLY A 30 27.44 -7.30 26.41
C GLY A 30 27.26 -7.86 27.83
N ILE A 31 27.00 -7.00 28.82
CA ILE A 31 26.85 -7.36 30.23
C ILE A 31 25.37 -7.30 30.62
N VAL A 32 24.82 -8.39 31.14
CA VAL A 32 23.44 -8.42 31.68
C VAL A 32 23.50 -8.44 33.20
N LEU A 33 22.92 -7.41 33.84
CA LEU A 33 22.85 -7.29 35.30
C LEU A 33 21.41 -7.49 35.80
N PRO A 34 21.19 -8.17 36.94
CA PRO A 34 19.91 -8.17 37.63
C PRO A 34 19.49 -6.76 38.07
N GLU A 35 18.19 -6.50 38.21
CA GLU A 35 17.64 -5.19 38.63
C GLU A 35 18.25 -4.67 39.95
N THR A 36 18.60 -5.56 40.87
CA THR A 36 19.24 -5.19 42.14
C THR A 36 20.66 -4.64 41.96
N GLU A 37 21.42 -5.17 41.00
CA GLU A 37 22.78 -4.72 40.68
C GLU A 37 22.76 -3.48 39.80
N LEU A 38 21.77 -3.37 38.91
CA LEU A 38 21.51 -2.15 38.14
C LEU A 38 21.15 -0.97 39.07
N ALA A 39 20.35 -1.22 40.12
CA ALA A 39 20.04 -0.23 41.14
C ALA A 39 21.28 0.20 41.94
N ALA A 40 22.20 -0.72 42.22
CA ALA A 40 23.48 -0.40 42.87
C ALA A 40 24.37 0.47 41.96
N LEU A 41 24.47 0.11 40.67
CA LEU A 41 25.22 0.88 39.67
C LEU A 41 24.66 2.30 39.50
N LYS A 42 23.33 2.43 39.57
CA LYS A 42 22.63 3.71 39.52
C LYS A 42 22.91 4.58 40.75
N GLN A 43 23.17 3.99 41.90
CA GLN A 43 23.51 4.71 43.13
C GLN A 43 25.02 4.99 43.28
N ASP A 44 25.86 4.42 42.40
CA ASP A 44 27.29 4.69 42.39
C ASP A 44 27.56 6.17 42.11
N THR A 45 28.32 6.81 42.99
CA THR A 45 28.55 8.26 42.97
C THR A 45 29.46 8.70 41.83
N ALA A 46 30.43 7.87 41.43
CA ALA A 46 31.33 8.18 40.32
C ALA A 46 30.59 8.08 38.98
N ILE A 47 29.79 7.03 38.82
CA ILE A 47 28.95 6.83 37.64
C ILE A 47 27.90 7.92 37.52
N ARG A 48 27.22 8.28 38.63
CA ARG A 48 26.27 9.40 38.64
C ARG A 48 26.93 10.73 38.26
N SER A 49 28.15 11.00 38.72
CA SER A 49 28.88 12.21 38.32
C SER A 49 29.12 12.24 36.81
N LEU A 50 29.60 11.13 36.24
CA LEU A 50 29.85 11.02 34.80
C LEU A 50 28.58 11.20 33.96
N LEU A 51 27.46 10.62 34.40
CA LEU A 51 26.17 10.77 33.72
C LEU A 51 25.65 12.22 33.79
N ASN A 52 25.81 12.89 34.92
CA ASN A 52 25.51 14.32 35.05
C ASN A 52 26.38 15.17 34.11
N ASP A 53 27.69 14.93 34.08
CA ASP A 53 28.63 15.67 33.23
C ASP A 53 28.32 15.47 31.74
N LEU A 54 27.97 14.24 31.35
CA LEU A 54 27.54 13.91 30.00
C LEU A 54 26.25 14.65 29.65
N LEU A 55 25.23 14.60 30.51
CA LEU A 55 23.95 15.26 30.29
C LEU A 55 24.14 16.78 30.16
N ALA A 56 24.95 17.39 31.02
CA ALA A 56 25.28 18.81 30.97
C ALA A 56 26.03 19.17 29.66
N SER A 57 27.01 18.37 29.27
CA SER A 57 27.81 18.58 28.06
C SER A 57 26.96 18.46 26.78
N VAL A 58 26.12 17.44 26.70
CA VAL A 58 25.19 17.24 25.58
C VAL A 58 24.18 18.37 25.51
N SER A 59 23.60 18.78 26.65
CA SER A 59 22.66 19.89 26.72
C SER A 59 23.27 21.21 26.28
N ALA A 60 24.52 21.50 26.70
CA ALA A 60 25.24 22.68 26.28
C ALA A 60 25.52 22.70 24.78
N LYS A 61 25.96 21.56 24.22
CA LYS A 61 26.19 21.43 22.77
C LYS A 61 24.89 21.52 21.96
N ALA A 62 23.82 20.90 22.42
CA ALA A 62 22.51 20.96 21.77
C ALA A 62 21.97 22.39 21.72
N LYS A 63 22.09 23.14 22.83
CA LYS A 63 21.75 24.57 22.86
C LYS A 63 22.61 25.38 21.88
N HIS A 64 23.91 25.13 21.85
CA HIS A 64 24.81 25.82 20.92
C HIS A 64 24.45 25.54 19.44
N LEU A 65 24.10 24.30 19.11
CA LEU A 65 23.64 23.93 17.76
C LEU A 65 22.29 24.59 17.41
N ALA A 66 21.37 24.65 18.37
CA ALA A 66 20.09 25.32 18.20
C ALA A 66 20.23 26.84 18.00
N LEU A 67 21.18 27.49 18.70
CA LEU A 67 21.48 28.90 18.49
C LEU A 67 22.20 29.15 17.16
N ALA A 68 23.14 28.29 16.75
CA ALA A 68 23.83 28.41 15.47
C ALA A 68 22.86 28.30 14.27
N ASN A 69 21.85 27.43 14.38
CA ASN A 69 20.79 27.30 13.37
C ASN A 69 19.85 28.51 13.31
N ASN A 70 19.68 29.24 14.42
CA ASN A 70 18.86 30.46 14.45
C ASN A 70 19.62 31.69 13.94
N GLU A 71 20.94 31.78 14.12
CA GLU A 71 21.75 32.88 13.56
C GLU A 71 21.85 32.81 12.03
N THR A 72 21.91 31.60 11.45
CA THR A 72 21.85 31.42 9.98
C THR A 72 20.51 31.85 9.37
N VAL A 73 19.40 31.77 10.13
CA VAL A 73 18.07 32.21 9.66
C VAL A 73 17.90 33.73 9.73
N THR A 74 18.66 34.42 10.59
CA THR A 74 18.63 35.89 10.66
C THR A 74 19.46 36.59 9.59
N ASP A 75 20.51 35.97 9.05
CA ASP A 75 21.36 36.58 8.02
C ASP A 75 20.66 36.57 6.64
N ASP A 76 19.92 35.50 6.32
CA ASP A 76 19.14 35.41 5.07
C ASP A 76 17.92 36.35 5.04
N ARG A 77 17.42 36.79 6.21
CA ARG A 77 16.33 37.77 6.31
C ARG A 77 16.80 39.22 6.18
N GLN A 78 18.07 39.53 6.35
CA GLN A 78 18.60 40.90 6.14
C GLN A 78 19.02 41.16 4.68
N GLN A 79 19.27 40.13 3.87
CA GLN A 79 19.55 40.33 2.43
C GLN A 79 18.29 40.47 1.56
N LEU A 80 17.15 39.92 1.98
CA LEU A 80 15.90 39.99 1.20
C LEU A 80 15.08 41.29 1.39
N ALA A 81 15.43 42.15 2.34
CA ALA A 81 14.69 43.38 2.64
C ALA A 81 15.16 44.63 1.86
N SER A 82 16.08 44.48 0.89
CA SER A 82 16.61 45.60 0.09
C SER A 82 16.02 45.72 -1.33
N LEU A 83 15.04 44.89 -1.68
CA LEU A 83 14.38 44.91 -2.99
C LEU A 83 12.88 44.68 -2.84
N THR A 84 12.15 45.73 -2.42
CA THR A 84 10.80 46.12 -2.89
C THR A 84 10.20 47.16 -1.94
N GLU A 85 10.58 48.42 -2.11
CA GLU A 85 9.66 49.53 -1.83
C GLU A 85 8.93 49.83 -3.13
N GLU A 86 7.62 49.56 -3.19
CA GLU A 86 6.64 50.46 -3.83
C GLU A 86 5.20 49.97 -3.58
N ASN A 87 4.38 50.93 -3.14
CA ASN A 87 2.91 50.97 -3.11
C ASN A 87 2.13 50.60 -1.83
N SER A 88 1.74 51.70 -1.16
CA SER A 88 0.40 52.09 -0.68
C SER A 88 -0.17 51.49 0.60
N HIS A 89 -0.12 52.35 1.64
CA HIS A 89 -1.22 52.76 2.53
C HIS A 89 -2.51 51.91 2.55
N GLU A 90 -2.83 51.34 3.72
CA GLU A 90 -4.08 51.64 4.43
C GLU A 90 -3.98 51.30 5.93
N VAL A 91 -4.56 52.19 6.75
CA VAL A 91 -4.58 52.17 8.22
C VAL A 91 -5.99 51.75 8.65
N ILE A 92 -6.17 50.68 9.45
CA ILE A 92 -7.29 50.56 10.41
C ILE A 92 -6.83 49.82 11.68
N ARG A 93 -7.29 50.35 12.82
CA ARG A 93 -7.01 50.01 14.23
C ARG A 93 -7.79 48.81 14.77
N GLY A 94 -7.30 48.26 15.90
CA GLY A 94 -8.07 47.64 17.00
C GLY A 94 -7.93 46.12 17.04
N GLU A 95 -7.83 45.41 18.17
CA GLU A 95 -7.82 45.68 19.61
C GLU A 95 -7.11 44.49 20.29
N GLU A 96 -6.37 44.74 21.37
CA GLU A 96 -5.86 43.68 22.26
C GLU A 96 -6.99 43.21 23.19
N ASN A 97 -7.13 41.89 23.40
CA ASN A 97 -7.69 41.37 24.64
C ASN A 97 -7.08 40.02 25.02
N ILE A 98 -6.67 39.97 26.27
CA ILE A 98 -6.07 38.87 27.02
C ILE A 98 -7.19 37.95 27.54
N VAL A 99 -6.93 36.64 27.71
CA VAL A 99 -7.20 35.81 28.92
C VAL A 99 -7.38 34.30 28.62
N LYS A 100 -6.39 33.53 29.10
CA LYS A 100 -6.38 32.24 29.84
C LYS A 100 -7.05 30.96 29.30
N GLU A 101 -6.22 29.93 29.17
CA GLU A 101 -6.57 28.51 29.32
C GLU A 101 -6.72 28.09 30.79
N PRO A 102 -7.53 27.04 31.10
CA PRO A 102 -7.48 26.35 32.37
C PRO A 102 -6.84 24.94 32.28
N ASP A 103 -5.93 24.67 33.22
CA ASP A 103 -5.49 23.34 33.66
C ASP A 103 -6.65 22.52 34.26
N GLN A 104 -6.72 21.22 33.96
CA GLN A 104 -7.14 20.19 34.93
C GLN A 104 -6.42 18.86 34.71
N GLN A 105 -5.64 18.49 35.72
CA GLN A 105 -5.02 17.19 35.94
C GLN A 105 -5.81 16.44 37.03
N ASN A 106 -5.70 15.10 36.99
CA ASN A 106 -6.16 14.06 37.93
C ASN A 106 -7.54 13.43 37.71
N GLU A 107 -7.50 12.17 37.25
CA GLU A 107 -7.92 11.04 38.08
C GLU A 107 -7.25 9.73 37.58
N ARG A 108 -6.27 9.23 38.36
CA ARG A 108 -5.81 7.84 38.39
C ARG A 108 -5.95 7.38 39.83
N LEU A 109 -6.69 6.29 40.08
CA LEU A 109 -6.27 5.08 40.82
C LEU A 109 -7.52 4.32 41.27
N LEU A 110 -7.63 3.04 40.91
CA LEU A 110 -7.79 1.97 41.91
C LEU A 110 -7.57 0.58 41.29
N LEU A 111 -7.02 -0.30 42.12
CA LEU A 111 -6.94 -1.76 42.02
C LEU A 111 -5.75 -2.37 41.29
N ALA A 112 -4.62 -2.37 42.01
CA ALA A 112 -3.75 -3.54 42.10
C ALA A 112 -4.34 -4.55 43.11
N GLU A 113 -3.87 -5.79 43.00
CA GLU A 113 -4.04 -6.96 43.88
C GLU A 113 -5.22 -7.90 43.58
N THR A 114 -4.97 -8.96 42.82
CA THR A 114 -5.02 -10.33 43.37
C THR A 114 -4.43 -11.39 42.43
N LEU A 115 -3.73 -12.33 43.07
CA LEU A 115 -3.50 -13.75 42.71
C LEU A 115 -2.34 -14.14 41.79
N SER A 116 -1.25 -14.52 42.46
CA SER A 116 -0.24 -15.50 42.04
C SER A 116 -0.79 -16.93 41.90
N ALA A 117 -0.05 -17.71 41.09
CA ALA A 117 0.15 -19.17 41.11
C ALA A 117 -0.77 -20.07 40.25
N GLU A 118 -0.22 -20.60 39.15
CA GLU A 118 0.10 -22.03 39.04
C GLU A 118 1.06 -22.31 37.86
N ILE A 119 1.93 -23.30 38.05
CA ILE A 119 3.04 -23.74 37.19
C ILE A 119 2.77 -25.18 36.71
N LEU A 120 3.26 -25.50 35.51
CA LEU A 120 3.60 -26.84 34.95
C LEU A 120 2.47 -27.80 34.54
N SER A 121 2.46 -28.16 33.24
CA SER A 121 2.77 -29.54 32.80
C SER A 121 2.91 -29.64 31.27
N ALA A 122 4.03 -30.21 30.83
CA ALA A 122 4.26 -30.65 29.46
C ALA A 122 3.77 -32.10 29.24
N LYS A 123 3.28 -32.45 28.05
CA LYS A 123 3.45 -33.80 27.49
C LYS A 123 3.15 -33.90 25.98
N THR A 124 3.93 -34.78 25.36
CA THR A 124 4.21 -35.02 23.95
C THR A 124 3.34 -36.14 23.35
N LEU A 125 3.36 -36.23 22.00
CA LEU A 125 3.26 -37.41 21.09
C LEU A 125 1.95 -37.67 20.29
N GLU A 126 2.16 -37.79 18.96
CA GLU A 126 1.31 -38.25 17.84
C GLU A 126 0.86 -39.75 17.95
N PRO A 127 0.21 -40.45 16.95
CA PRO A 127 -0.23 -40.10 15.58
C PRO A 127 -1.65 -40.62 15.14
N ASN A 128 -2.08 -40.22 13.93
CA ASN A 128 -3.21 -40.71 13.07
C ASN A 128 -3.14 -42.24 12.75
N PRO A 129 -4.09 -42.98 12.08
CA PRO A 129 -5.25 -42.63 11.19
C PRO A 129 -6.48 -43.61 11.34
N PRO A 130 -7.32 -44.06 10.34
CA PRO A 130 -7.81 -43.52 9.04
C PRO A 130 -9.37 -43.62 8.79
N ALA A 131 -9.81 -42.94 7.72
CA ALA A 131 -10.87 -43.26 6.72
C ALA A 131 -12.39 -43.37 7.03
N ASP A 132 -13.13 -42.61 6.21
CA ASP A 132 -14.41 -42.89 5.52
C ASP A 132 -15.81 -42.71 6.17
N VAL A 133 -16.68 -42.18 5.30
CA VAL A 133 -18.16 -42.20 5.23
C VAL A 133 -18.93 -40.99 5.80
N LEU A 134 -19.38 -40.11 4.88
CA LEU A 134 -20.50 -39.18 5.05
C LEU A 134 -21.85 -39.93 5.10
N PRO A 135 -22.84 -39.42 5.86
CA PRO A 135 -24.12 -39.05 5.23
C PRO A 135 -24.70 -37.71 5.74
N PRO A 136 -25.78 -37.18 5.11
CA PRO A 136 -26.12 -35.76 5.13
C PRO A 136 -27.04 -35.39 6.30
N ILE A 137 -26.93 -34.16 6.81
CA ILE A 137 -27.91 -33.62 7.77
C ILE A 137 -28.30 -32.19 7.36
N GLU A 138 -29.62 -32.04 7.23
CA GLU A 138 -30.36 -30.83 6.95
C GLU A 138 -30.20 -29.76 8.04
N ILE A 139 -30.26 -28.52 7.57
CA ILE A 139 -30.01 -27.28 8.30
C ILE A 139 -31.29 -26.86 9.03
N HIS A 140 -31.24 -26.65 10.35
CA HIS A 140 -32.09 -25.68 11.04
C HIS A 140 -31.58 -25.29 12.45
N HIS A 141 -31.54 -23.97 12.68
CA HIS A 141 -31.50 -23.16 13.94
C HIS A 141 -30.48 -22.01 13.77
N LYS A 142 -30.83 -20.77 13.36
CA LYS A 142 -31.42 -19.62 14.12
C LYS A 142 -30.71 -19.42 15.48
N VAL A 143 -30.02 -18.31 15.79
CA VAL A 143 -30.38 -16.85 15.95
C VAL A 143 -29.04 -16.08 16.25
N PRO A 144 -28.93 -14.72 16.33
CA PRO A 144 -29.30 -13.58 15.46
C PRO A 144 -28.07 -12.77 14.97
N VAL A 145 -28.24 -11.95 13.94
CA VAL A 145 -27.30 -10.86 13.57
C VAL A 145 -28.04 -9.54 13.70
N GLU A 146 -27.43 -8.57 14.38
CA GLU A 146 -27.89 -7.18 14.48
C GLU A 146 -27.73 -6.48 13.12
N GLU A 147 -28.84 -5.99 12.56
CA GLU A 147 -28.84 -5.14 11.37
C GLU A 147 -28.76 -3.68 11.78
N GLU A 148 -27.61 -3.05 11.50
CA GLU A 148 -27.48 -1.60 11.49
C GLU A 148 -28.15 -0.99 10.25
N SER A 149 -28.89 0.08 10.51
CA SER A 149 -29.76 0.82 9.62
C SER A 149 -29.03 1.59 8.53
N TRP A 150 -29.38 1.35 7.27
CA TRP A 150 -29.11 2.27 6.17
C TRP A 150 -30.41 2.95 5.72
N GLN A 151 -30.49 4.28 5.94
CA GLN A 151 -31.60 5.11 5.46
C GLN A 151 -31.38 5.51 4.00
N ALA A 152 -32.40 5.34 3.17
CA ALA A 152 -32.43 5.86 1.81
C ALA A 152 -32.65 7.38 1.79
N MET A 153 -31.80 8.11 1.07
CA MET A 153 -31.98 9.55 0.83
C MET A 153 -33.23 9.83 -0.04
N LEU A 154 -34.05 10.79 0.38
CA LEU A 154 -35.17 11.33 -0.39
C LEU A 154 -34.67 12.29 -1.47
N PHE A 155 -34.95 11.98 -2.74
CA PHE A 155 -34.84 12.94 -3.83
C PHE A 155 -36.07 13.86 -3.85
N SER A 156 -35.85 15.17 -3.88
CA SER A 156 -36.90 16.18 -4.10
C SER A 156 -37.29 16.24 -5.59
N PRO A 157 -38.59 16.30 -5.94
CA PRO A 157 -39.01 16.50 -7.32
C PRO A 157 -38.74 17.93 -7.80
N ILE A 158 -38.24 18.03 -9.03
CA ILE A 158 -38.03 19.28 -9.78
C ILE A 158 -39.35 20.03 -9.98
N GLU A 159 -39.37 21.31 -9.59
CA GLU A 159 -40.40 22.27 -9.92
C GLU A 159 -40.40 22.56 -11.43
N GLN A 160 -41.53 22.30 -12.10
CA GLN A 160 -41.77 22.80 -13.46
C GLN A 160 -42.71 24.00 -13.39
N HIS A 161 -42.18 25.16 -13.76
CA HIS A 161 -42.95 26.36 -14.07
C HIS A 161 -43.93 26.07 -15.21
N ALA A 162 -45.23 26.23 -14.94
CA ALA A 162 -46.27 26.27 -15.96
C ALA A 162 -46.81 27.70 -16.09
N ASN A 163 -46.74 28.26 -17.30
CA ASN A 163 -47.53 29.43 -17.70
C ASN A 163 -48.52 29.04 -18.81
N THR A 164 -49.80 29.20 -18.48
CA THR A 164 -50.98 29.58 -19.29
C THR A 164 -51.31 28.91 -20.63
N ALA A 165 -52.46 28.20 -20.68
CA ALA A 165 -53.65 28.63 -21.45
C ALA A 165 -54.91 27.72 -21.26
N SER A 166 -55.98 28.36 -20.75
CA SER A 166 -57.44 28.26 -21.01
C SER A 166 -58.25 26.94 -21.22
N SER A 167 -59.19 26.74 -20.28
CA SER A 167 -60.63 26.40 -20.37
C SER A 167 -61.14 25.11 -21.06
N ALA A 168 -61.84 24.24 -20.31
CA ALA A 168 -63.32 24.25 -20.19
C ALA A 168 -63.89 23.04 -19.41
N ALA A 169 -64.97 23.32 -18.66
CA ALA A 169 -66.07 22.45 -18.19
C ALA A 169 -65.75 21.26 -17.25
N GLY A 170 -66.22 21.39 -15.99
CA GLY A 170 -66.20 20.33 -14.99
C GLY A 170 -67.39 19.37 -15.05
N THR A 171 -67.16 18.14 -14.55
CA THR A 171 -68.19 17.23 -14.06
C THR A 171 -67.68 16.53 -12.80
N LYS A 172 -68.54 16.49 -11.77
CA LYS A 172 -68.27 16.09 -10.38
C LYS A 172 -67.89 14.61 -10.24
N PRO A 173 -67.08 14.22 -9.23
CA PRO A 173 -66.84 12.81 -8.92
C PRO A 173 -68.10 12.15 -8.31
N LEU A 174 -68.39 10.92 -8.76
CA LEU A 174 -69.48 10.08 -8.26
C LEU A 174 -69.16 9.51 -6.87
N ARG A 175 -70.18 9.27 -6.05
CA ARG A 175 -70.04 8.69 -4.69
C ARG A 175 -69.98 7.15 -4.73
N PRO A 176 -69.39 6.51 -3.72
CA PRO A 176 -69.28 5.04 -3.66
C PRO A 176 -70.67 4.37 -3.71
N GLY A 177 -70.86 3.43 -4.64
CA GLY A 177 -72.09 2.62 -4.78
C GLY A 177 -72.96 2.88 -6.02
N GLN A 178 -72.54 3.74 -6.96
CA GLN A 178 -73.31 4.02 -8.18
C GLN A 178 -72.75 3.24 -9.38
N ILE A 179 -73.57 2.38 -10.00
CA ILE A 179 -73.23 1.66 -11.23
C ILE A 179 -73.52 2.58 -12.43
N PRO A 180 -72.57 2.87 -13.34
CA PRO A 180 -72.85 3.66 -14.53
C PRO A 180 -73.75 2.87 -15.51
N VAL A 181 -74.89 3.47 -15.86
CA VAL A 181 -75.76 3.00 -16.94
C VAL A 181 -75.22 3.55 -18.27
N GLY A 182 -74.98 2.65 -19.23
CA GLY A 182 -74.79 2.99 -20.64
C GLY A 182 -73.41 2.66 -21.20
N MET A 183 -73.19 1.40 -21.62
CA MET A 183 -72.19 1.11 -22.64
C MET A 183 -72.78 1.44 -24.02
N PRO A 184 -72.11 2.21 -24.88
CA PRO A 184 -72.23 2.02 -26.31
C PRO A 184 -71.44 0.76 -26.70
N ASN A 185 -72.04 -0.06 -27.56
CA ASN A 185 -71.44 -1.24 -28.18
C ASN A 185 -69.98 -0.99 -28.67
N PRO A 186 -69.00 -1.85 -28.36
CA PRO A 186 -67.68 -1.84 -28.99
C PRO A 186 -67.78 -2.56 -30.34
N ALA A 187 -68.49 -1.97 -31.29
CA ALA A 187 -68.58 -2.49 -32.65
C ALA A 187 -68.53 -1.33 -33.63
N ASN A 188 -67.42 -0.60 -33.60
CA ASN A 188 -66.82 0.16 -34.71
C ASN A 188 -65.74 1.11 -34.15
N CYS A 189 -64.59 0.54 -33.78
CA CYS A 189 -63.34 1.28 -33.81
C CYS A 189 -62.47 0.58 -34.86
N PRO A 190 -61.99 1.26 -35.91
CA PRO A 190 -61.03 0.64 -36.82
C PRO A 190 -59.80 0.19 -35.99
N PRO A 191 -59.18 -0.96 -36.27
CA PRO A 191 -57.99 -1.38 -35.54
C PRO A 191 -56.95 -0.25 -35.65
N GLN A 192 -56.61 0.37 -34.53
CA GLN A 192 -55.44 1.24 -34.46
C GLN A 192 -54.23 0.33 -34.65
N TYR A 193 -53.67 0.32 -35.87
CA TYR A 193 -52.37 -0.28 -36.13
C TYR A 193 -51.33 0.54 -35.37
N THR A 194 -51.08 0.19 -34.10
CA THR A 194 -49.91 0.68 -33.38
C THR A 194 -48.69 0.01 -34.00
N GLN A 195 -47.75 0.82 -34.48
CA GLN A 195 -46.50 0.30 -35.05
C GLN A 195 -45.80 -0.60 -34.01
N PRO A 196 -45.34 -1.79 -34.41
CA PRO A 196 -44.63 -2.69 -33.50
C PRO A 196 -43.35 -2.03 -33.00
N LYS A 197 -43.09 -2.14 -31.70
CA LYS A 197 -41.86 -1.62 -31.10
C LYS A 197 -40.77 -2.69 -31.19
N ALA A 198 -39.64 -2.33 -31.79
CA ALA A 198 -38.46 -3.18 -31.84
C ALA A 198 -37.56 -2.97 -30.62
N LYS A 199 -37.15 -4.09 -30.01
CA LYS A 199 -36.02 -4.16 -29.09
C LYS A 199 -34.85 -4.80 -29.83
N ILE A 200 -33.78 -4.04 -29.97
CA ILE A 200 -32.58 -4.44 -30.71
C ILE A 200 -31.41 -4.51 -29.73
N ASN A 201 -30.64 -5.60 -29.79
CA ASN A 201 -29.46 -5.79 -28.95
C ASN A 201 -28.22 -5.96 -29.83
N ILE A 202 -27.15 -5.27 -29.45
CA ILE A 202 -25.83 -5.32 -30.11
C ILE A 202 -24.79 -5.38 -28.99
N ALA A 203 -23.79 -6.24 -29.09
CA ALA A 203 -22.71 -6.29 -28.09
C ALA A 203 -21.87 -5.01 -28.13
N ASN A 204 -21.36 -4.59 -26.98
CA ASN A 204 -20.45 -3.45 -26.91
C ASN A 204 -19.11 -3.78 -27.59
N ALA A 205 -18.56 -2.83 -28.33
CA ALA A 205 -17.25 -2.98 -28.96
C ALA A 205 -16.14 -2.31 -28.13
N ARG A 206 -14.90 -2.40 -28.60
CA ARG A 206 -13.75 -1.67 -28.07
C ARG A 206 -12.98 -1.03 -29.21
N VAL A 207 -12.57 0.22 -29.03
CA VAL A 207 -11.76 0.94 -30.03
C VAL A 207 -10.46 0.19 -30.33
N GLY A 208 -10.07 0.15 -31.60
CA GLY A 208 -8.85 -0.50 -32.07
C GLY A 208 -8.84 -2.04 -32.00
N THR A 209 -9.94 -2.68 -31.56
CA THR A 209 -10.03 -4.15 -31.47
C THR A 209 -10.94 -4.69 -32.56
N PRO A 210 -10.56 -5.76 -33.29
CA PRO A 210 -11.48 -6.44 -34.20
C PRO A 210 -12.75 -6.86 -33.47
N PHE A 211 -13.88 -6.44 -34.03
CA PHE A 211 -15.22 -6.65 -33.50
C PHE A 211 -16.04 -7.46 -34.49
N HIS A 212 -16.82 -8.42 -33.96
CA HIS A 212 -17.81 -9.18 -34.71
C HIS A 212 -18.95 -9.55 -33.74
N SER A 213 -20.16 -9.11 -34.04
CA SER A 213 -21.35 -9.42 -33.23
C SER A 213 -22.58 -9.54 -34.11
N ASP A 214 -23.42 -10.50 -33.80
CA ASP A 214 -24.77 -10.58 -34.35
C ASP A 214 -25.60 -9.40 -33.83
N VAL A 215 -26.56 -8.97 -34.65
CA VAL A 215 -27.53 -7.93 -34.30
C VAL A 215 -28.88 -8.61 -34.10
N ASP A 216 -29.35 -8.67 -32.86
CA ASP A 216 -30.60 -9.32 -32.52
C ASP A 216 -31.75 -8.32 -32.52
N ILE A 217 -32.87 -8.69 -33.15
CA ILE A 217 -34.11 -7.91 -33.14
C ILE A 217 -35.28 -8.74 -32.62
N SER A 218 -36.06 -8.16 -31.71
CA SER A 218 -37.31 -8.74 -31.19
C SER A 218 -38.41 -7.68 -31.20
N LEU A 219 -39.60 -8.05 -31.69
CA LEU A 219 -40.77 -7.17 -31.70
C LEU A 219 -41.68 -7.48 -30.51
N ASP A 220 -42.29 -6.44 -29.93
CA ASP A 220 -43.24 -6.55 -28.82
C ASP A 220 -44.46 -7.44 -29.12
N ASN A 221 -44.88 -7.48 -30.38
CA ASN A 221 -45.98 -8.30 -30.86
C ASN A 221 -45.58 -9.76 -31.21
N GLY A 222 -44.30 -10.12 -31.02
CA GLY A 222 -43.77 -11.46 -31.32
C GLY A 222 -43.66 -11.80 -32.81
N ALA A 223 -43.91 -10.85 -33.72
CA ALA A 223 -43.71 -11.07 -35.15
C ALA A 223 -42.21 -11.15 -35.49
N LYS A 224 -41.88 -11.93 -36.52
CA LYS A 224 -40.51 -12.01 -37.04
C LYS A 224 -40.16 -10.71 -37.77
N ALA A 225 -38.99 -10.17 -37.46
CA ALA A 225 -38.38 -9.05 -38.17
C ALA A 225 -37.10 -9.49 -38.87
N GLU A 226 -36.79 -8.86 -39.99
CA GLU A 226 -35.53 -9.02 -40.71
C GLU A 226 -34.77 -7.70 -40.71
N ILE A 227 -33.49 -7.73 -40.35
CA ILE A 227 -32.63 -6.55 -40.34
C ILE A 227 -32.09 -6.34 -41.74
N LEU A 228 -32.30 -5.14 -42.28
CA LEU A 228 -31.90 -4.77 -43.63
C LEU A 228 -30.57 -4.01 -43.64
N ASP A 229 -30.35 -3.14 -42.66
CA ASP A 229 -29.16 -2.30 -42.57
C ASP A 229 -28.91 -1.83 -41.13
N VAL A 230 -27.65 -1.60 -40.80
CA VAL A 230 -27.22 -0.89 -39.58
C VAL A 230 -26.24 0.19 -40.00
N SER A 231 -26.64 1.45 -39.82
CA SER A 231 -25.84 2.61 -40.21
C SER A 231 -25.52 3.51 -39.03
N PHE A 232 -24.38 4.18 -39.13
CA PHE A 232 -23.88 5.14 -38.15
C PHE A 232 -23.80 6.53 -38.78
N ALA A 233 -23.95 7.58 -37.97
CA ALA A 233 -23.86 8.96 -38.46
C ALA A 233 -22.45 9.33 -38.97
N LYS A 234 -21.42 8.61 -38.50
CA LYS A 234 -20.03 8.70 -38.92
C LYS A 234 -19.52 7.33 -39.29
N ASP A 235 -18.53 7.27 -40.16
CA ASP A 235 -17.80 6.03 -40.39
C ASP A 235 -16.91 5.74 -39.17
N ILE A 236 -17.26 4.68 -38.46
CA ILE A 236 -16.55 4.21 -37.27
C ILE A 236 -15.73 2.94 -37.55
N GLY A 237 -15.57 2.54 -38.82
CA GLY A 237 -14.83 1.33 -39.19
C GLY A 237 -15.58 0.02 -39.00
N LEU A 238 -16.92 0.07 -38.90
CA LEU A 238 -17.80 -1.10 -38.80
C LEU A 238 -18.71 -1.21 -40.03
N ILE A 239 -18.90 -2.45 -40.50
CA ILE A 239 -19.68 -2.80 -41.68
C ILE A 239 -20.71 -3.86 -41.27
N PHE A 240 -21.96 -3.63 -41.65
CA PHE A 240 -23.05 -4.59 -41.46
C PHE A 240 -23.13 -5.55 -42.67
N ASP A 241 -23.20 -6.85 -42.38
CA ASP A 241 -23.49 -7.88 -43.37
C ASP A 241 -24.93 -8.39 -43.19
N GLN A 242 -25.77 -8.12 -44.18
CA GLN A 242 -27.18 -8.52 -44.18
C GLN A 242 -27.36 -10.04 -44.25
N ALA A 243 -26.46 -10.76 -44.94
CA ALA A 243 -26.61 -12.21 -45.12
C ALA A 243 -26.47 -12.98 -43.81
N THR A 244 -25.63 -12.47 -42.90
CA THR A 244 -25.37 -13.03 -41.57
C THR A 244 -26.05 -12.26 -40.45
N SER A 245 -26.64 -11.08 -40.74
CA SER A 245 -27.18 -10.15 -39.75
C SER A 245 -26.15 -9.77 -38.67
N SER A 246 -24.90 -9.61 -39.08
CA SER A 246 -23.77 -9.35 -38.17
C SER A 246 -23.08 -8.03 -38.48
N LEU A 247 -22.64 -7.33 -37.43
CA LEU A 247 -21.79 -6.15 -37.51
C LEU A 247 -20.32 -6.56 -37.30
N SER A 248 -19.43 -6.13 -38.19
CA SER A 248 -18.01 -6.49 -38.12
C SER A 248 -17.06 -5.37 -38.54
N GLY A 249 -15.83 -5.37 -38.03
CA GLY A 249 -14.81 -4.39 -38.37
C GLY A 249 -13.94 -4.02 -37.17
N THR A 250 -13.26 -2.88 -37.22
CA THR A 250 -12.43 -2.39 -36.12
C THR A 250 -12.84 -0.96 -35.78
N PRO A 251 -13.50 -0.72 -34.63
CA PRO A 251 -13.96 0.60 -34.27
C PRO A 251 -12.81 1.62 -34.17
N THR A 252 -12.97 2.79 -34.77
CA THR A 252 -11.92 3.84 -34.81
C THR A 252 -12.07 4.92 -33.73
N GLU A 253 -13.26 5.05 -33.14
CA GLU A 253 -13.55 5.99 -32.05
C GLU A 253 -14.31 5.29 -30.91
N SER A 254 -14.09 5.73 -29.68
CA SER A 254 -14.83 5.28 -28.49
C SER A 254 -15.94 6.24 -28.12
N GLY A 255 -16.99 5.73 -27.49
CA GLY A 255 -18.08 6.52 -26.93
C GLY A 255 -19.44 5.85 -27.11
N ASP A 256 -20.47 6.60 -26.76
CA ASP A 256 -21.87 6.23 -26.92
C ASP A 256 -22.34 6.73 -28.30
N ILE A 257 -22.42 5.82 -29.27
CA ILE A 257 -22.65 6.14 -30.68
C ILE A 257 -24.09 5.75 -31.06
N GLU A 258 -24.84 6.67 -31.65
CA GLU A 258 -26.18 6.36 -32.14
C GLU A 258 -26.10 5.53 -33.44
N ALA A 259 -26.64 4.31 -33.39
CA ALA A 259 -26.80 3.44 -34.55
C ALA A 259 -28.26 3.46 -35.02
N THR A 260 -28.47 3.59 -36.32
CA THR A 260 -29.79 3.50 -36.95
C THR A 260 -29.95 2.13 -37.58
N VAL A 261 -30.87 1.33 -37.04
CA VAL A 261 -31.14 -0.02 -37.53
C VAL A 261 -32.41 0.01 -38.37
N THR A 262 -32.28 -0.37 -39.64
CA THR A 262 -33.37 -0.49 -40.58
C THR A 262 -33.81 -1.93 -40.64
N TRP A 263 -35.11 -2.19 -40.45
CA TRP A 263 -35.67 -3.54 -40.40
C TRP A 263 -37.03 -3.60 -41.08
N SER A 264 -37.47 -4.80 -41.43
CA SER A 264 -38.77 -5.07 -42.05
C SER A 264 -39.54 -6.11 -41.25
N CYS A 265 -40.86 -6.09 -41.36
CA CYS A 265 -41.70 -7.17 -40.86
C CYS A 265 -42.94 -7.34 -41.75
N HIS A 266 -43.75 -8.37 -41.49
CA HIS A 266 -44.90 -8.70 -42.36
C HIS A 266 -45.93 -7.56 -42.50
N SER A 267 -45.98 -6.61 -41.56
CA SER A 267 -46.93 -5.49 -41.59
C SER A 267 -46.45 -4.27 -42.38
N ALA A 268 -45.14 -4.07 -42.56
CA ALA A 268 -44.61 -3.02 -43.43
C ALA A 268 -43.15 -3.30 -43.86
N PRO A 269 -42.76 -2.86 -45.07
CA PRO A 269 -41.46 -3.19 -45.63
C PRO A 269 -40.27 -2.42 -45.00
N TYR A 270 -40.51 -1.30 -44.32
CA TYR A 270 -39.44 -0.47 -43.76
C TYR A 270 -39.83 0.17 -42.43
N PHE A 271 -39.05 -0.14 -41.39
CA PHE A 271 -39.01 0.54 -40.11
C PHE A 271 -37.58 0.95 -39.79
N SER A 272 -37.44 1.99 -38.96
CA SER A 272 -36.15 2.46 -38.48
C SER A 272 -36.21 2.63 -36.97
N THR A 273 -35.19 2.13 -36.27
CA THR A 273 -35.07 2.24 -34.82
C THR A 273 -33.66 2.66 -34.48
N LYS A 274 -33.55 3.71 -33.68
CA LYS A 274 -32.27 4.20 -33.17
C LYS A 274 -31.91 3.46 -31.89
N VAL A 275 -30.67 2.98 -31.80
CA VAL A 275 -30.12 2.33 -30.61
C VAL A 275 -28.77 2.94 -30.24
N LEU A 276 -28.44 2.88 -28.96
CA LEU A 276 -27.14 3.29 -28.46
C LEU A 276 -26.16 2.13 -28.61
N PHE A 277 -25.10 2.33 -29.38
CA PHE A 277 -24.00 1.39 -29.54
C PHE A 277 -22.79 1.90 -28.78
N ILE A 278 -22.33 1.13 -27.79
CA ILE A 278 -21.25 1.52 -26.90
C ILE A 278 -19.93 0.96 -27.44
N VAL A 279 -18.99 1.85 -27.75
CA VAL A 279 -17.61 1.49 -28.06
C VAL A 279 -16.72 1.90 -26.89
N ASN A 280 -16.22 0.92 -26.14
CA ASN A 280 -15.35 1.18 -24.99
C ASN A 280 -13.99 1.75 -25.45
N PRO A 281 -13.42 2.72 -24.73
CA PRO A 281 -12.05 3.19 -25.00
C PRO A 281 -11.03 2.08 -24.74
N ASP A 282 -9.81 2.27 -25.25
CA ASP A 282 -8.67 1.46 -24.82
C ASP A 282 -8.42 1.81 -23.34
N PRO A 283 -8.44 0.82 -22.42
CA PRO A 283 -8.13 1.10 -21.01
C PRO A 283 -6.81 1.84 -20.82
N ARG A 284 -5.83 1.67 -21.72
CA ARG A 284 -4.54 2.38 -21.68
C ARG A 284 -4.67 3.86 -22.01
N SER A 285 -5.60 4.26 -22.88
CA SER A 285 -5.76 5.66 -23.28
C SER A 285 -6.44 6.52 -22.20
N LEU A 286 -6.97 5.91 -21.14
CA LEU A 286 -7.55 6.61 -19.99
C LEU A 286 -6.48 7.11 -19.01
N TRP A 287 -5.30 6.48 -19.01
CA TRP A 287 -4.20 6.84 -18.13
C TRP A 287 -3.51 8.11 -18.64
N LYS A 288 -3.21 9.01 -17.70
CA LYS A 288 -2.49 10.26 -17.95
C LYS A 288 -1.14 10.12 -17.27
N ILE A 289 -0.12 10.76 -17.85
CA ILE A 289 1.19 10.89 -17.22
C ILE A 289 1.31 12.35 -16.83
N LEU A 290 0.99 12.65 -15.57
CA LEU A 290 1.13 13.97 -14.98
C LEU A 290 2.42 14.00 -14.16
N GLU A 291 3.24 15.03 -14.37
CA GLU A 291 4.43 15.25 -13.55
C GLU A 291 4.03 15.80 -12.17
N PRO A 292 4.70 15.35 -11.10
CA PRO A 292 4.42 15.84 -9.78
C PRO A 292 5.05 17.23 -9.56
N PRO A 293 4.63 17.98 -8.52
CA PRO A 293 5.16 19.32 -8.25
C PRO A 293 6.67 19.33 -7.99
N ALA A 294 7.44 20.09 -8.78
CA ALA A 294 8.90 20.11 -8.67
C ALA A 294 9.43 20.80 -7.39
N ASP A 295 8.59 21.57 -6.71
CA ASP A 295 8.88 22.35 -5.50
C ASP A 295 8.33 21.69 -4.21
N ASP A 296 7.86 20.44 -4.29
CA ASP A 296 7.40 19.68 -3.13
C ASP A 296 8.53 19.47 -2.11
N ARG A 297 8.22 19.61 -0.81
CA ARG A 297 9.15 19.42 0.31
C ARG A 297 9.85 18.06 0.27
N TYR A 298 9.13 17.02 -0.13
CA TYR A 298 9.63 15.66 -0.27
C TYR A 298 9.64 15.26 -1.74
N PHE A 299 10.23 16.10 -2.59
CA PHE A 299 10.45 15.75 -3.98
C PHE A 299 11.20 14.42 -4.11
N LYS A 300 10.71 13.54 -4.99
CA LYS A 300 11.31 12.24 -5.33
C LYS A 300 11.26 12.03 -6.84
N GLU A 301 12.31 11.44 -7.42
CA GLU A 301 12.31 11.13 -8.85
C GLU A 301 11.34 10.00 -9.20
N ASN A 302 10.78 10.03 -10.40
CA ASN A 302 9.80 9.03 -10.87
C ASN A 302 10.40 7.62 -10.99
N VAL A 303 11.70 7.52 -11.26
CA VAL A 303 12.45 6.28 -11.43
C VAL A 303 13.77 6.42 -10.69
N ASP A 304 14.18 5.38 -9.96
CA ASP A 304 15.49 5.27 -9.34
C ASP A 304 16.03 3.87 -9.56
N HIS A 305 17.34 3.73 -9.75
CA HIS A 305 18.00 2.44 -9.91
C HIS A 305 19.46 2.51 -9.50
N LYS A 306 19.96 1.39 -8.97
CA LYS A 306 21.34 1.29 -8.48
C LYS A 306 21.89 -0.10 -8.74
N LEU A 307 23.15 -0.16 -9.19
CA LEU A 307 23.89 -1.39 -9.41
C LEU A 307 25.11 -1.45 -8.48
N ILE A 308 25.30 -2.57 -7.79
CA ILE A 308 26.55 -2.97 -7.17
C ILE A 308 27.07 -4.16 -7.97
N SER A 309 28.21 -3.97 -8.65
CA SER A 309 28.91 -5.04 -9.35
C SER A 309 30.36 -5.08 -8.89
N ALA A 310 30.73 -6.18 -8.26
CA ALA A 310 32.06 -6.47 -7.74
C ALA A 310 32.35 -7.97 -7.89
N PRO A 311 33.62 -8.42 -7.77
CA PRO A 311 33.95 -9.84 -7.88
C PRO A 311 33.13 -10.70 -6.91
N GLY A 312 32.24 -11.54 -7.46
CA GLY A 312 31.37 -12.43 -6.69
C GLY A 312 30.13 -11.77 -6.06
N VAL A 313 29.86 -10.50 -6.37
CA VAL A 313 28.67 -9.78 -5.90
C VAL A 313 28.05 -8.99 -7.05
N ASN A 314 26.85 -9.39 -7.45
CA ASN A 314 25.98 -8.61 -8.31
C ASN A 314 24.67 -8.33 -7.56
N ILE A 315 24.30 -7.05 -7.46
CA ILE A 315 23.05 -6.59 -6.86
C ILE A 315 22.49 -5.44 -7.70
N ALA A 316 21.28 -5.60 -8.23
CA ALA A 316 20.55 -4.55 -8.93
C ALA A 316 19.30 -4.20 -8.11
N ALA A 317 19.08 -2.90 -7.93
CA ALA A 317 17.88 -2.36 -7.34
C ALA A 317 17.24 -1.39 -8.32
N ALA A 318 15.92 -1.40 -8.41
CA ALA A 318 15.16 -0.46 -9.21
C ALA A 318 13.81 -0.17 -8.56
N SER A 319 13.33 1.06 -8.73
CA SER A 319 12.04 1.53 -8.25
C SER A 319 11.41 2.48 -9.27
N ARG A 320 10.13 2.30 -9.55
CA ARG A 320 9.39 3.03 -10.57
C ARG A 320 8.02 3.46 -10.07
N ARG A 321 7.66 4.71 -10.38
CA ARG A 321 6.34 5.28 -10.14
C ARG A 321 5.24 4.49 -10.85
N GLY A 322 4.18 4.19 -10.11
CA GLY A 322 2.99 3.49 -10.54
C GLY A 322 2.08 4.35 -11.39
N ARG A 323 1.19 3.69 -12.13
CA ARG A 323 0.23 4.34 -13.03
C ARG A 323 -0.83 5.13 -12.27
N SER A 324 -1.23 4.67 -11.09
CA SER A 324 -2.14 5.39 -10.20
C SER A 324 -1.57 6.77 -9.86
N HIS A 325 -0.29 6.82 -9.50
CA HIS A 325 0.44 8.04 -9.18
C HIS A 325 0.68 8.94 -10.39
N GLU A 326 1.05 8.36 -11.54
CA GLU A 326 1.14 9.09 -12.82
C GLU A 326 -0.18 9.78 -13.18
N HIS A 327 -1.32 9.12 -12.96
CA HIS A 327 -2.64 9.64 -13.34
C HIS A 327 -3.05 10.87 -12.54
N VAL A 328 -2.70 10.90 -11.25
CA VAL A 328 -3.04 12.01 -10.34
C VAL A 328 -1.93 13.04 -10.21
N GLY A 329 -0.76 12.79 -10.80
CA GLY A 329 0.42 13.66 -10.68
C GLY A 329 1.03 13.63 -9.27
N SER A 330 0.93 12.49 -8.57
CA SER A 330 1.65 12.26 -7.33
C SER A 330 2.99 11.58 -7.61
N PHE A 331 3.78 11.43 -6.56
CA PHE A 331 5.11 10.84 -6.63
C PHE A 331 5.06 9.33 -6.42
N ARG A 332 6.20 8.71 -6.66
CA ARG A 332 6.48 7.38 -6.13
C ARG A 332 6.64 7.44 -4.60
N ASP A 333 5.99 6.53 -3.90
CA ASP A 333 6.04 6.36 -2.46
C ASP A 333 6.98 5.22 -2.04
N ASP A 334 7.29 4.28 -2.94
CA ASP A 334 8.31 3.24 -2.71
C ASP A 334 9.74 3.79 -2.54
N ASP A 335 10.57 3.00 -1.83
CA ASP A 335 12.00 3.21 -1.66
C ASP A 335 12.80 1.89 -1.54
N PHE A 336 14.13 1.95 -1.75
CA PHE A 336 15.03 0.82 -1.56
C PHE A 336 16.38 1.24 -0.99
N PHE A 337 17.09 0.28 -0.39
CA PHE A 337 18.49 0.48 0.00
C PHE A 337 19.32 -0.74 -0.37
N ILE A 338 20.50 -0.51 -0.96
CA ILE A 338 21.51 -1.56 -1.17
C ILE A 338 22.89 -1.11 -0.71
N SER A 339 23.59 -2.03 -0.04
CA SER A 339 25.02 -1.89 0.27
C SER A 339 25.73 -3.24 0.20
N SER A 340 27.03 -3.18 -0.07
CA SER A 340 27.93 -4.34 -0.01
C SER A 340 29.24 -3.91 0.64
N ASN A 341 29.72 -4.72 1.58
CA ASN A 341 30.99 -4.50 2.26
C ASN A 341 32.02 -5.50 1.72
N HIS A 342 33.04 -5.01 1.02
CA HIS A 342 34.08 -5.87 0.46
C HIS A 342 34.95 -6.57 1.52
N ASP A 343 35.18 -5.91 2.67
CA ASP A 343 36.07 -6.44 3.72
C ASP A 343 35.46 -7.59 4.50
N THR A 344 34.15 -7.54 4.73
CA THR A 344 33.41 -8.58 5.47
C THR A 344 32.62 -9.50 4.52
N GLY A 345 32.32 -9.04 3.30
CA GLY A 345 31.51 -9.75 2.30
C GLY A 345 30.00 -9.69 2.55
N TRP A 346 29.55 -8.90 3.52
CA TRP A 346 28.13 -8.72 3.83
C TRP A 346 27.43 -7.83 2.80
N ASN A 347 26.26 -8.26 2.37
CA ASN A 347 25.36 -7.56 1.47
C ASN A 347 24.06 -7.25 2.20
N ILE A 348 23.52 -6.06 1.97
CA ILE A 348 22.28 -5.57 2.57
C ILE A 348 21.37 -5.13 1.44
N MET A 349 20.13 -5.61 1.46
CA MET A 349 19.09 -5.29 0.47
C MET A 349 17.79 -5.01 1.20
N LEU A 350 17.18 -3.85 0.96
CA LEU A 350 15.92 -3.43 1.55
C LEU A 350 14.98 -2.89 0.47
N VAL A 351 13.69 -3.13 0.64
CA VAL A 351 12.61 -2.42 -0.05
C VAL A 351 11.55 -2.00 0.96
N ALA A 352 10.91 -0.86 0.70
CA ALA A 352 9.80 -0.35 1.49
C ALA A 352 8.76 0.24 0.54
N ASP A 353 7.51 -0.14 0.74
CA ASP A 353 6.34 0.47 0.11
C ASP A 353 5.73 1.49 1.07
N GLY A 354 5.52 2.70 0.56
CA GLY A 354 4.87 3.77 1.30
C GLY A 354 3.36 3.67 1.16
N ALA A 355 2.64 3.61 2.28
CA ALA A 355 1.19 3.46 2.26
C ALA A 355 0.50 4.58 1.45
N GLY A 356 -0.22 4.25 0.36
CA GLY A 356 -0.92 5.24 -0.46
C GLY A 356 -2.02 6.03 0.26
N SER A 357 -2.41 5.60 1.47
CA SER A 357 -3.32 6.33 2.36
C SER A 357 -2.63 7.37 3.25
N ALA A 358 -1.30 7.38 3.29
CA ALA A 358 -0.50 8.21 4.17
C ALA A 358 0.23 9.30 3.36
N LYS A 359 -0.12 10.57 3.61
CA LYS A 359 0.33 11.74 2.82
C LYS A 359 1.85 11.84 2.61
N ASN A 360 2.64 11.47 3.62
CA ASN A 360 4.10 11.58 3.65
C ASN A 360 4.79 10.20 3.58
N SER A 361 4.08 9.17 3.11
CA SER A 361 4.55 7.79 2.99
C SER A 361 5.89 7.67 2.26
N ARG A 362 6.09 8.42 1.17
CA ARG A 362 7.37 8.45 0.43
C ARG A 362 8.57 8.84 1.28
N LYS A 363 8.36 9.70 2.27
CA LYS A 363 9.40 10.15 3.19
C LYS A 363 9.57 9.12 4.30
N GLY A 364 8.48 8.48 4.71
CA GLY A 364 8.51 7.31 5.60
C GLY A 364 9.37 6.18 5.04
N SER A 365 9.08 5.72 3.82
CA SER A 365 9.82 4.65 3.14
C SER A 365 11.31 4.99 3.01
N GLN A 366 11.63 6.22 2.60
CA GLN A 366 13.01 6.72 2.53
C GLN A 366 13.71 6.67 3.91
N ILE A 367 13.09 7.23 4.95
CA ILE A 367 13.68 7.25 6.30
C ILE A 367 13.95 5.84 6.78
N VAL A 368 13.02 4.91 6.55
CA VAL A 368 13.14 3.52 6.99
C VAL A 368 14.27 2.79 6.26
N THR A 369 14.29 2.84 4.92
CA THR A 369 15.32 2.15 4.13
C THR A 369 16.73 2.68 4.44
N GLU A 370 16.89 4.01 4.50
CA GLU A 370 18.17 4.63 4.84
C GLU A 370 18.60 4.33 6.28
N THR A 371 17.70 4.46 7.25
CA THR A 371 18.04 4.26 8.67
C THR A 371 18.45 2.81 8.94
N VAL A 372 17.63 1.86 8.50
CA VAL A 372 17.89 0.43 8.72
C VAL A 372 19.12 -0.02 7.92
N GLY A 373 19.23 0.41 6.66
CA GLY A 373 20.37 0.10 5.81
C GLY A 373 21.70 0.57 6.39
N HIS A 374 21.78 1.82 6.84
CA HIS A 374 22.99 2.36 7.46
C HIS A 374 23.31 1.69 8.80
N TYR A 375 22.31 1.46 9.64
CA TYR A 375 22.50 0.76 10.92
C TYR A 375 23.09 -0.63 10.72
N LEU A 376 22.47 -1.46 9.87
CA LEU A 376 22.96 -2.81 9.59
C LEU A 376 24.35 -2.80 8.96
N SER A 377 24.62 -1.84 8.05
CA SER A 377 25.93 -1.69 7.42
C SER A 377 27.03 -1.44 8.47
N ALA A 378 26.73 -0.61 9.49
CA ALA A 378 27.66 -0.36 10.58
C ALA A 378 27.87 -1.60 11.46
N GLN A 379 26.78 -2.28 11.85
CA GLN A 379 26.85 -3.45 12.75
C GLN A 379 27.58 -4.65 12.14
N LEU A 380 27.57 -4.78 10.81
CA LEU A 380 28.17 -5.89 10.06
C LEU A 380 29.53 -5.55 9.45
N SER A 381 30.07 -4.40 9.82
CA SER A 381 31.43 -3.98 9.46
C SER A 381 32.45 -4.43 10.52
N GLY A 382 33.73 -4.40 10.16
CA GLY A 382 34.84 -4.67 11.09
C GLY A 382 34.83 -6.08 11.70
N ASP A 383 35.36 -6.19 12.91
CA ASP A 383 35.58 -7.48 13.58
C ASP A 383 34.27 -8.15 14.00
N LYS A 384 33.29 -7.38 14.50
CA LYS A 384 31.94 -7.88 14.84
C LYS A 384 31.30 -8.61 13.64
N GLY A 385 31.39 -8.03 12.44
CA GLY A 385 30.89 -8.64 11.21
C GLY A 385 31.62 -9.91 10.79
N ARG A 386 32.95 -9.98 11.02
CA ARG A 386 33.77 -11.17 10.70
C ARG A 386 33.49 -12.32 11.66
N GLU A 387 33.41 -12.05 12.96
CA GLU A 387 33.09 -13.06 13.97
C GLU A 387 31.71 -13.68 13.73
N LEU A 388 30.70 -12.86 13.40
CA LEU A 388 29.38 -13.37 13.06
C LEU A 388 29.42 -14.25 11.80
N LYS A 389 30.19 -13.84 10.79
CA LYS A 389 30.38 -14.62 9.56
C LYS A 389 31.04 -15.97 9.84
N GLU A 390 32.05 -16.04 10.71
CA GLU A 390 32.71 -17.28 11.09
C GLU A 390 31.76 -18.29 11.74
N ARG A 391 30.88 -17.82 12.64
CA ARG A 391 29.80 -18.65 13.21
C ARG A 391 28.88 -19.20 12.13
N ILE A 392 28.57 -18.38 11.13
CA ILE A 392 27.69 -18.79 10.02
C ILE A 392 28.37 -19.80 9.09
N ILE A 393 29.69 -19.71 8.91
CA ILE A 393 30.45 -20.72 8.17
C ILE A 393 30.38 -22.07 8.88
N ASN A 394 30.56 -22.10 10.21
CA ASN A 394 30.48 -23.32 11.01
C ASN A 394 29.06 -23.91 11.07
N TRP A 395 28.05 -23.05 11.22
CA TRP A 395 26.61 -23.37 11.14
C TRP A 395 26.12 -24.53 12.02
N THR A 396 26.71 -24.71 13.20
CA THR A 396 26.24 -25.69 14.18
C THR A 396 24.85 -25.32 14.73
N PRO A 397 24.09 -26.25 15.35
CA PRO A 397 22.80 -25.90 15.96
C PRO A 397 22.88 -24.77 16.99
N GLU A 398 23.99 -24.69 17.74
CA GLU A 398 24.24 -23.61 18.69
C GLU A 398 24.55 -22.29 17.97
N ASP A 399 25.36 -22.32 16.92
CA ASP A 399 25.61 -21.12 16.11
C ASP A 399 24.33 -20.60 15.46
N GLN A 400 23.45 -21.48 14.99
CA GLN A 400 22.16 -21.10 14.42
C GLN A 400 21.29 -20.35 15.43
N ARG A 401 21.24 -20.82 16.68
CA ARG A 401 20.51 -20.15 17.77
C ARG A 401 21.09 -18.76 18.04
N VAL A 402 22.41 -18.66 18.22
CA VAL A 402 23.11 -17.39 18.49
C VAL A 402 22.96 -16.39 17.35
N VAL A 403 23.09 -16.85 16.10
CA VAL A 403 22.91 -16.03 14.89
C VAL A 403 21.47 -15.56 14.79
N GLY A 404 20.49 -16.42 15.04
CA GLY A 404 19.07 -16.08 15.05
C GLY A 404 18.74 -14.99 16.08
N GLU A 405 19.13 -15.19 17.34
CA GLU A 405 18.96 -14.20 18.40
C GLU A 405 19.64 -12.87 18.07
N THR A 406 20.81 -12.93 17.44
CA THR A 406 21.53 -11.72 16.99
C THR A 406 20.73 -10.98 15.94
N PHE A 407 20.29 -11.63 14.86
CA PHE A 407 19.54 -10.95 13.80
C PHE A 407 18.16 -10.45 14.27
N ILE A 408 17.47 -11.19 15.15
CA ILE A 408 16.24 -10.71 15.80
C ILE A 408 16.50 -9.38 16.51
N ARG A 409 17.55 -9.31 17.34
CA ARG A 409 17.92 -8.09 18.05
C ARG A 409 18.32 -6.96 17.10
N GLN A 410 19.12 -7.24 16.07
CA GLN A 410 19.58 -6.21 15.13
C GLN A 410 18.42 -5.62 14.32
N PHE A 411 17.51 -6.44 13.80
CA PHE A 411 16.34 -5.94 13.08
C PHE A 411 15.38 -5.18 14.00
N HIS A 412 15.20 -5.64 15.24
CA HIS A 412 14.38 -4.92 16.24
C HIS A 412 14.95 -3.53 16.54
N HIS A 413 16.24 -3.45 16.87
CA HIS A 413 16.89 -2.17 17.15
C HIS A 413 16.86 -1.23 15.95
N ALA A 414 17.16 -1.74 14.75
CA ALA A 414 17.10 -0.94 13.53
C ALA A 414 15.69 -0.36 13.30
N SER A 415 14.66 -1.17 13.52
CA SER A 415 13.25 -0.78 13.41
C SER A 415 12.87 0.31 14.40
N VAL A 416 13.27 0.17 15.67
CA VAL A 416 13.04 1.19 16.71
C VAL A 416 13.71 2.52 16.35
N ILE A 417 14.93 2.49 15.83
CA ILE A 417 15.64 3.70 15.39
C ILE A 417 14.90 4.35 14.21
N ALA A 418 14.44 3.56 13.23
CA ALA A 418 13.70 4.06 12.08
C ALA A 418 12.38 4.74 12.50
N ILE A 419 11.61 4.13 13.40
CA ILE A 419 10.38 4.72 13.94
C ILE A 419 10.66 6.01 14.70
N ASN A 420 11.75 6.08 15.47
CA ASN A 420 12.15 7.31 16.15
C ASN A 420 12.55 8.40 15.15
N ASN A 421 13.20 8.06 14.04
CA ASN A 421 13.54 9.01 12.99
C ASN A 421 12.29 9.52 12.26
N ILE A 422 11.31 8.66 11.99
CA ILE A 422 9.98 9.09 11.49
C ILE A 422 9.35 10.07 12.47
N LYS A 423 9.34 9.75 13.77
CA LYS A 423 8.77 10.63 14.80
C LYS A 423 9.48 11.99 14.85
N ASN A 424 10.78 12.01 14.67
CA ASN A 424 11.54 13.27 14.62
C ASN A 424 11.16 14.09 13.37
N GLU A 425 11.10 13.47 12.19
CA GLU A 425 10.67 14.16 10.97
C GLU A 425 9.23 14.67 11.09
N SER A 426 8.32 13.87 11.66
CA SER A 426 6.93 14.27 11.83
C SER A 426 6.80 15.50 12.73
N LEU A 427 7.62 15.62 13.79
CA LEU A 427 7.68 16.82 14.62
C LEU A 427 8.21 18.04 13.85
N ILE A 428 9.26 17.88 13.04
CA ILE A 428 9.83 18.96 12.20
C ILE A 428 8.82 19.40 11.13
N ALA A 429 8.02 18.47 10.63
CA ALA A 429 7.00 18.73 9.62
C ALA A 429 5.66 19.21 10.18
N GLU A 430 5.49 19.21 11.50
CA GLU A 430 4.20 19.45 12.16
C GLU A 430 3.09 18.50 11.67
N GLU A 431 3.46 17.25 11.39
CA GLU A 431 2.61 16.20 10.84
C GLU A 431 2.50 15.02 11.81
N THR A 432 1.52 14.14 11.59
CA THR A 432 1.36 12.93 12.40
C THR A 432 2.33 11.83 11.97
N VAL A 433 2.80 11.01 12.91
CA VAL A 433 3.64 9.81 12.61
C VAL A 433 2.97 8.90 11.59
N LYS A 434 1.64 8.71 11.70
CA LYS A 434 0.84 7.89 10.79
C LYS A 434 0.85 8.40 9.34
N SER A 435 1.14 9.68 9.11
CA SER A 435 1.29 10.19 7.73
C SER A 435 2.54 9.64 7.02
N TYR A 436 3.45 8.97 7.72
CA TYR A 436 4.69 8.38 7.20
C TYR A 436 4.65 6.85 7.18
N SER A 437 3.45 6.23 7.23
CA SER A 437 3.30 4.78 7.25
C SER A 437 3.95 4.10 6.03
N THR A 438 4.72 3.05 6.28
CA THR A 438 5.45 2.29 5.25
C THR A 438 5.73 0.86 5.71
N THR A 439 5.90 -0.05 4.76
CA THR A 439 6.36 -1.43 4.99
C THR A 439 7.88 -1.48 5.13
N LEU A 440 8.43 -2.65 5.48
CA LEU A 440 9.86 -2.91 5.41
C LEU A 440 10.15 -4.39 5.16
N LEU A 441 10.77 -4.67 4.02
CA LEU A 441 11.37 -5.96 3.72
C LEU A 441 12.88 -5.79 3.66
N ALA A 442 13.61 -6.54 4.48
CA ALA A 442 15.06 -6.40 4.59
C ALA A 442 15.74 -7.77 4.54
N THR A 443 16.90 -7.83 3.89
CA THR A 443 17.81 -8.97 3.99
C THR A 443 19.24 -8.53 4.24
N VAL A 444 19.93 -9.38 4.98
CA VAL A 444 21.38 -9.38 5.15
C VAL A 444 21.90 -10.72 4.65
N SER A 445 22.87 -10.73 3.75
CA SER A 445 23.36 -11.97 3.12
C SER A 445 24.85 -11.95 2.83
N PHE A 446 25.44 -13.12 2.63
CA PHE A 446 26.74 -13.28 1.98
C PHE A 446 26.84 -14.64 1.31
N ARG A 447 27.75 -14.76 0.33
CA ARG A 447 28.09 -16.03 -0.31
C ARG A 447 29.44 -16.56 0.17
N THR A 448 29.51 -17.87 0.39
CA THR A 448 30.76 -18.61 0.61
C THR A 448 30.77 -19.83 -0.31
N GLY A 449 31.58 -19.77 -1.37
CA GLY A 449 31.55 -20.80 -2.42
C GLY A 449 30.18 -20.89 -3.07
N THR A 450 29.56 -22.08 -3.04
CA THR A 450 28.21 -22.32 -3.58
C THR A 450 27.09 -22.08 -2.57
N GLU A 451 27.42 -21.73 -1.32
CA GLU A 451 26.45 -21.47 -0.26
C GLU A 451 26.07 -20.00 -0.23
N LEU A 452 24.78 -19.72 -0.05
CA LEU A 452 24.24 -18.43 0.33
C LEU A 452 23.73 -18.52 1.77
N PHE A 453 24.19 -17.62 2.63
CA PHE A 453 23.50 -17.30 3.87
C PHE A 453 22.60 -16.08 3.66
N ALA A 454 21.41 -16.10 4.23
CA ALA A 454 20.56 -14.92 4.36
C ALA A 454 19.84 -14.89 5.71
N ALA A 455 19.76 -13.71 6.30
CA ALA A 455 18.81 -13.35 7.34
C ALA A 455 17.83 -12.33 6.76
N ALA A 456 16.53 -12.55 6.94
CA ALA A 456 15.47 -11.71 6.41
C ALA A 456 14.57 -11.19 7.53
N PHE A 457 14.10 -9.96 7.39
CA PHE A 457 13.04 -9.36 8.20
C PHE A 457 11.89 -8.95 7.28
N TRP A 458 10.68 -9.29 7.69
CA TRP A 458 9.48 -9.12 6.88
C TRP A 458 8.38 -8.38 7.64
N MET A 459 8.03 -7.19 7.15
CA MET A 459 6.90 -6.41 7.62
C MET A 459 6.18 -5.79 6.43
N GLY A 460 4.96 -6.28 6.14
CA GLY A 460 4.18 -5.89 4.97
C GLY A 460 3.86 -7.06 4.03
N ASP A 461 3.41 -6.71 2.83
CA ASP A 461 2.73 -7.56 1.85
C ASP A 461 3.50 -7.76 0.53
N GLY A 462 4.70 -7.19 0.40
CA GLY A 462 5.63 -7.55 -0.68
C GLY A 462 6.18 -8.98 -0.55
N ALA A 463 7.32 -9.29 -1.20
CA ALA A 463 7.90 -10.62 -1.15
C ALA A 463 9.44 -10.66 -1.00
N ILE A 464 9.93 -11.62 -0.20
CA ILE A 464 11.35 -12.00 -0.09
C ILE A 464 11.52 -13.49 -0.42
N ALA A 465 12.40 -13.82 -1.36
CA ALA A 465 12.66 -15.22 -1.70
C ALA A 465 14.11 -15.51 -2.09
N ALA A 466 14.59 -16.69 -1.68
CA ALA A 466 15.79 -17.32 -2.20
C ALA A 466 15.41 -18.38 -3.25
N TYR A 467 15.72 -18.10 -4.52
CA TYR A 467 15.37 -18.93 -5.67
C TYR A 467 16.58 -19.70 -6.20
N GLY A 468 16.41 -21.00 -6.42
CA GLY A 468 17.39 -21.84 -7.07
C GLY A 468 17.54 -23.24 -6.44
N PRO A 469 17.90 -24.25 -7.27
CA PRO A 469 17.85 -24.24 -8.75
C PRO A 469 16.41 -24.09 -9.28
N VAL A 470 16.24 -24.08 -10.62
CA VAL A 470 14.92 -24.02 -11.28
C VAL A 470 13.92 -25.00 -10.65
N GLY A 471 12.69 -24.53 -10.41
CA GLY A 471 11.65 -25.27 -9.72
C GLY A 471 11.79 -25.32 -8.19
N ARG A 472 12.74 -24.57 -7.60
CA ARG A 472 12.88 -24.46 -6.13
C ARG A 472 12.94 -23.00 -5.68
N VAL A 473 12.07 -22.68 -4.75
CA VAL A 473 12.02 -21.39 -4.07
C VAL A 473 11.92 -21.60 -2.57
N ARG A 474 12.48 -20.66 -1.80
CA ARG A 474 12.30 -20.54 -0.35
C ARG A 474 11.81 -19.13 -0.06
N ILE A 475 10.57 -19.01 0.39
CA ILE A 475 10.03 -17.74 0.87
C ILE A 475 10.61 -17.47 2.25
N LEU A 476 11.13 -16.25 2.45
CA LEU A 476 11.88 -15.87 3.65
C LEU A 476 11.05 -15.06 4.66
N GLY A 477 9.77 -15.40 4.78
CA GLY A 477 8.82 -14.81 5.70
C GLY A 477 7.39 -15.23 5.36
N THR A 478 6.43 -14.57 6.00
CA THR A 478 5.00 -14.75 5.74
C THR A 478 4.43 -13.37 5.42
N PRO A 479 3.76 -13.18 4.28
CA PRO A 479 3.10 -11.91 3.96
C PRO A 479 2.13 -11.50 5.07
N ASP A 480 2.16 -10.23 5.46
CA ASP A 480 1.20 -9.67 6.41
C ASP A 480 -0.08 -9.21 5.68
N SER A 481 -0.91 -10.16 5.24
CA SER A 481 -2.33 -9.86 5.07
C SER A 481 -2.94 -9.86 6.48
N GLY A 482 -3.39 -8.74 7.01
CA GLY A 482 -3.84 -8.55 8.39
C GLY A 482 -5.07 -9.40 8.77
N GLU A 483 -5.74 -9.06 9.89
CA GLU A 483 -6.86 -9.86 10.41
C GLU A 483 -8.03 -9.99 9.41
N TYR A 484 -8.10 -9.07 8.45
CA TYR A 484 -8.98 -9.12 7.30
C TYR A 484 -8.14 -9.28 6.03
N ALA A 485 -8.65 -10.08 5.08
CA ALA A 485 -8.03 -10.21 3.76
C ALA A 485 -7.80 -8.81 3.15
N GLY A 486 -6.54 -8.47 2.86
CA GLY A 486 -6.14 -7.19 2.26
C GLY A 486 -5.71 -6.08 3.22
N GLN A 487 -5.42 -6.35 4.50
CA GLN A 487 -4.89 -5.33 5.42
C GLN A 487 -3.35 -5.38 5.54
N THR A 488 -2.62 -4.44 4.95
CA THR A 488 -1.16 -4.33 5.10
C THR A 488 -0.76 -3.98 6.54
N ARG A 489 0.27 -4.65 7.08
CA ARG A 489 0.93 -4.22 8.33
C ARG A 489 2.13 -3.33 8.02
N PHE A 490 2.21 -2.20 8.73
CA PHE A 490 3.29 -1.22 8.56
C PHE A 490 4.31 -1.29 9.70
N LEU A 491 5.48 -0.70 9.46
CA LEU A 491 6.52 -0.55 10.47
C LEU A 491 6.18 0.60 11.41
N ASP A 492 5.61 0.27 12.57
CA ASP A 492 5.23 1.23 13.60
C ASP A 492 5.55 0.74 15.03
N VAL A 493 5.15 1.54 16.02
CA VAL A 493 5.39 1.26 17.44
C VAL A 493 4.74 -0.05 17.89
N ASP A 494 3.57 -0.38 17.35
CA ASP A 494 2.87 -1.62 17.69
C ASP A 494 3.62 -2.81 17.08
N ALA A 495 4.14 -2.65 15.87
CA ALA A 495 4.91 -3.67 15.17
C ALA A 495 6.20 -4.06 15.91
N VAL A 496 6.94 -3.09 16.49
CA VAL A 496 8.14 -3.37 17.31
C VAL A 496 7.82 -3.77 18.75
N GLY A 497 6.61 -3.46 19.22
CA GLY A 497 6.07 -3.89 20.51
C GLY A 497 5.49 -5.31 20.49
N ASP A 498 5.25 -5.87 19.30
CA ASP A 498 4.67 -7.20 19.09
C ASP A 498 5.57 -8.28 19.74
N PRO A 499 5.05 -9.05 20.74
CA PRO A 499 5.78 -10.17 21.33
C PRO A 499 6.22 -11.22 20.28
N GLU A 500 5.55 -11.26 19.13
CA GLU A 500 5.86 -12.17 18.02
C GLU A 500 6.78 -11.55 16.96
N PHE A 501 7.43 -10.40 17.21
CA PHE A 501 8.41 -9.78 16.31
C PHE A 501 9.45 -10.79 15.80
N SER A 502 9.90 -11.69 16.67
CA SER A 502 10.87 -12.75 16.32
C SER A 502 10.40 -13.68 15.18
N LYS A 503 9.09 -13.90 15.01
CA LYS A 503 8.55 -14.73 13.92
C LYS A 503 8.68 -14.06 12.54
N ARG A 504 8.91 -12.74 12.52
CA ARG A 504 9.13 -11.95 11.30
C ARG A 504 10.56 -12.02 10.80
N VAL A 505 11.45 -12.66 11.58
CA VAL A 505 12.86 -12.83 11.24
C VAL A 505 13.10 -14.29 10.86
N SER A 506 13.62 -14.51 9.67
CA SER A 506 14.04 -15.83 9.21
C SER A 506 15.54 -15.85 8.91
N ILE A 507 16.20 -16.97 9.16
CA ILE A 507 17.60 -17.17 8.79
C ILE A 507 17.75 -18.50 8.06
N GLY A 508 18.72 -18.57 7.16
CA GLY A 508 19.11 -19.85 6.59
C GLY A 508 20.36 -19.80 5.75
N LYS A 509 20.90 -21.00 5.52
CA LYS A 509 22.08 -21.25 4.69
C LYS A 509 21.78 -22.37 3.72
N TRP A 510 21.95 -22.12 2.43
CA TRP A 510 21.58 -23.08 1.38
C TRP A 510 22.59 -23.10 0.23
N THR A 511 22.71 -24.25 -0.42
CA THR A 511 23.46 -24.39 -1.67
C THR A 511 22.57 -24.22 -2.90
N GLY A 512 23.16 -23.77 -4.01
CA GLY A 512 22.47 -23.73 -5.31
C GLY A 512 21.44 -22.62 -5.45
N ILE A 513 21.47 -21.61 -4.57
CA ILE A 513 20.65 -20.40 -4.74
C ILE A 513 21.26 -19.54 -5.84
N SER A 514 20.46 -19.32 -6.88
CA SER A 514 20.82 -18.50 -8.04
C SER A 514 20.41 -17.04 -7.85
N HIS A 515 19.31 -16.77 -7.15
CA HIS A 515 18.81 -15.42 -6.96
C HIS A 515 18.29 -15.23 -5.54
N LEU A 516 18.60 -14.09 -4.93
CA LEU A 516 17.92 -13.56 -3.74
C LEU A 516 17.13 -12.34 -4.19
N VAL A 517 15.82 -12.35 -3.98
CA VAL A 517 14.89 -11.37 -4.54
C VAL A 517 14.05 -10.74 -3.43
N LEU A 518 13.96 -9.41 -3.42
CA LEU A 518 13.03 -8.62 -2.62
C LEU A 518 12.17 -7.77 -3.57
N MET A 519 10.88 -7.64 -3.30
CA MET A 519 10.00 -6.78 -4.09
C MET A 519 8.82 -6.25 -3.27
N THR A 520 8.28 -5.09 -3.66
CA THR A 520 7.02 -4.54 -3.13
C THR A 520 5.81 -5.22 -3.78
N ASP A 521 4.63 -5.00 -3.19
CA ASP A 521 3.33 -5.54 -3.63
C ASP A 521 3.01 -5.19 -5.10
N GLY A 522 3.37 -4.00 -5.57
CA GLY A 522 3.20 -3.60 -6.97
C GLY A 522 3.94 -4.48 -7.98
N VAL A 523 4.88 -5.33 -7.53
CA VAL A 523 5.47 -6.41 -8.32
C VAL A 523 4.91 -7.78 -7.94
N SER A 524 4.83 -8.10 -6.64
CA SER A 524 4.42 -9.45 -6.21
C SER A 524 2.97 -9.75 -6.55
N ASP A 525 2.05 -8.79 -6.42
CA ASP A 525 0.63 -9.01 -6.69
C ASP A 525 0.36 -9.37 -8.17
N PRO A 526 0.90 -8.63 -9.16
CA PRO A 526 0.79 -9.02 -10.57
C PRO A 526 1.38 -10.40 -10.92
N ARG A 527 2.34 -10.89 -10.14
CA ARG A 527 3.08 -12.12 -10.48
C ARG A 527 2.57 -13.33 -9.71
N PHE A 528 2.11 -13.13 -8.49
CA PHE A 528 1.72 -14.19 -7.58
C PHE A 528 0.23 -14.20 -7.24
N GLU A 529 -0.45 -13.05 -7.31
CA GLU A 529 -1.89 -12.83 -7.06
C GLU A 529 -2.35 -13.13 -5.62
N THR A 530 -1.76 -14.12 -4.96
CA THR A 530 -2.10 -14.59 -3.61
C THR A 530 -0.86 -15.19 -2.94
N ASP A 531 -0.91 -15.38 -1.62
CA ASP A 531 0.10 -16.10 -0.86
C ASP A 531 0.35 -17.53 -1.39
N ASN A 532 -0.70 -18.20 -1.87
CA ASN A 532 -0.58 -19.52 -2.51
C ASN A 532 0.25 -19.44 -3.80
N GLY A 533 0.17 -18.30 -4.51
CA GLY A 533 1.00 -18.03 -5.67
C GLY A 533 2.47 -17.84 -5.30
N LEU A 534 2.78 -17.21 -4.15
CA LEU A 534 4.17 -17.10 -3.67
C LEU A 534 4.78 -18.48 -3.40
N GLN A 535 3.98 -19.46 -2.98
CA GLN A 535 4.44 -20.83 -2.78
C GLN A 535 4.54 -21.65 -4.08
N ASN A 536 4.13 -21.11 -5.23
CA ASN A 536 4.13 -21.80 -6.52
C ASN A 536 5.48 -21.63 -7.25
N PRO A 537 6.31 -22.70 -7.37
CA PRO A 537 7.64 -22.57 -7.99
C PRO A 537 7.59 -22.20 -9.48
N GLN A 538 6.54 -22.56 -10.21
CA GLN A 538 6.41 -22.24 -11.63
C GLN A 538 6.22 -20.73 -11.87
N LYS A 539 5.56 -20.03 -10.93
CA LYS A 539 5.44 -18.56 -10.99
C LYS A 539 6.82 -17.89 -10.78
N TRP A 540 7.65 -18.43 -9.90
CA TRP A 540 9.03 -17.99 -9.73
C TRP A 540 9.90 -18.30 -10.94
N ASP A 541 9.77 -19.48 -11.54
CA ASP A 541 10.48 -19.82 -12.78
C ASP A 541 10.16 -18.81 -13.90
N ALA A 542 8.88 -18.43 -14.04
CA ALA A 542 8.45 -17.41 -14.99
C ALA A 542 9.04 -16.04 -14.68
N LEU A 543 8.97 -15.58 -13.42
CA LEU A 543 9.54 -14.30 -13.00
C LEU A 543 11.05 -14.23 -13.27
N ILE A 544 11.79 -15.27 -12.88
CA ILE A 544 13.25 -15.31 -13.05
C ILE A 544 13.61 -15.34 -14.54
N ALA A 545 12.88 -16.10 -15.36
CA ALA A 545 13.07 -16.09 -16.81
C ALA A 545 12.80 -14.72 -17.45
N GLU A 546 11.82 -13.96 -16.94
CA GLU A 546 11.52 -12.60 -17.40
C GLU A 546 12.62 -11.59 -17.05
N ILE A 547 13.17 -11.64 -15.82
CA ILE A 547 14.15 -10.65 -15.35
C ILE A 547 15.59 -11.02 -15.69
N SER A 548 15.92 -12.30 -15.89
CA SER A 548 17.30 -12.74 -16.20
C SER A 548 17.95 -11.98 -17.37
N PRO A 549 17.23 -11.66 -18.47
CA PRO A 549 17.79 -10.83 -19.54
C PRO A 549 18.19 -9.40 -19.11
N CYS A 550 17.53 -8.84 -18.09
CA CYS A 550 17.90 -7.55 -17.49
C CYS A 550 19.13 -7.68 -16.58
N LEU A 551 19.29 -8.85 -15.92
CA LEU A 551 20.33 -9.12 -14.93
C LEU A 551 21.62 -9.71 -15.52
N ASN A 552 21.89 -9.48 -16.81
CA ASN A 552 23.18 -9.87 -17.39
C ASN A 552 24.33 -9.07 -16.73
N ASP A 553 25.56 -9.58 -16.78
CA ASP A 553 26.79 -8.89 -16.32
C ASP A 553 27.09 -7.65 -17.21
N ASN A 554 26.20 -6.68 -17.16
CA ASN A 554 26.25 -5.44 -17.92
C ASN A 554 26.08 -4.24 -16.97
N PRO A 555 26.73 -3.09 -17.25
CA PRO A 555 26.64 -1.91 -16.39
C PRO A 555 25.23 -1.28 -16.31
N GLN A 556 24.32 -1.68 -17.19
CA GLN A 556 22.95 -1.17 -17.30
C GLN A 556 21.92 -2.09 -16.63
N ALA A 557 22.34 -3.12 -15.88
CA ALA A 557 21.41 -4.14 -15.36
C ALA A 557 20.30 -3.54 -14.49
N ALA A 558 20.64 -2.54 -13.65
CA ALA A 558 19.66 -1.85 -12.82
C ALA A 558 18.71 -0.95 -13.65
N GLU A 559 19.20 -0.29 -14.70
CA GLU A 559 18.37 0.49 -15.63
C GLU A 559 17.41 -0.41 -16.43
N GLN A 560 17.90 -1.54 -16.93
CA GLN A 560 17.07 -2.54 -17.64
C GLN A 560 16.03 -3.17 -16.72
N LEU A 561 16.35 -3.37 -15.44
CA LEU A 561 15.38 -3.78 -14.43
C LEU A 561 14.32 -2.69 -14.21
N ALA A 562 14.72 -1.42 -14.13
CA ALA A 562 13.79 -0.28 -14.00
C ALA A 562 12.84 -0.15 -15.20
N GLU A 563 13.31 -0.43 -16.41
CA GLU A 563 12.47 -0.50 -17.60
C GLU A 563 11.52 -1.70 -17.57
N TRP A 564 12.00 -2.87 -17.12
CA TRP A 564 11.14 -4.04 -16.96
C TRP A 564 9.99 -3.79 -15.97
N LEU A 565 10.24 -3.03 -14.88
CA LEU A 565 9.20 -2.64 -13.92
C LEU A 565 8.05 -1.83 -14.56
N ASN A 566 8.18 -1.33 -15.80
CA ASN A 566 7.10 -0.64 -16.51
C ASN A 566 6.03 -1.58 -17.13
N PHE A 567 6.06 -2.90 -16.87
CA PHE A 567 5.11 -3.85 -17.45
C PHE A 567 3.63 -3.46 -17.23
N PHE A 568 2.72 -3.87 -18.10
CA PHE A 568 1.29 -3.61 -17.89
C PHE A 568 0.63 -4.81 -17.19
N SER A 569 -0.07 -4.56 -16.09
CA SER A 569 -0.92 -5.56 -15.42
C SER A 569 -2.30 -4.95 -15.14
N PRO A 570 -3.39 -5.52 -15.66
CA PRO A 570 -4.74 -5.06 -15.34
C PRO A 570 -4.98 -5.08 -13.82
N GLY A 571 -5.55 -4.01 -13.28
CA GLY A 571 -5.91 -3.90 -11.86
C GLY A 571 -4.75 -3.67 -10.91
N ASN A 572 -3.50 -3.63 -11.38
CA ASN A 572 -2.31 -3.41 -10.55
C ASN A 572 -1.57 -2.17 -11.04
N HIS A 573 -1.62 -1.10 -10.27
CA HIS A 573 -1.24 0.25 -10.70
C HIS A 573 -0.27 0.95 -9.76
N ASP A 574 0.13 0.28 -8.69
CA ASP A 574 0.99 0.78 -7.63
C ASP A 574 2.43 0.97 -8.09
N ASP A 575 3.20 1.64 -7.24
CA ASP A 575 4.63 1.76 -7.41
C ASP A 575 5.29 0.38 -7.39
N ARG A 576 6.46 0.28 -8.01
CA ARG A 576 7.10 -1.01 -8.20
C ARG A 576 8.55 -0.92 -7.85
N THR A 577 8.96 -1.75 -6.90
CA THR A 577 10.34 -1.80 -6.46
C THR A 577 10.81 -3.23 -6.35
N MET A 578 12.03 -3.47 -6.84
CA MET A 578 12.67 -4.78 -6.77
C MET A 578 14.17 -4.62 -6.51
N VAL A 579 14.69 -5.50 -5.67
CA VAL A 579 16.13 -5.70 -5.47
C VAL A 579 16.47 -7.16 -5.69
N VAL A 580 17.46 -7.43 -6.54
CA VAL A 580 17.90 -8.78 -6.90
C VAL A 580 19.40 -8.91 -6.71
N SER A 581 19.83 -9.97 -6.05
CA SER A 581 21.22 -10.43 -6.05
C SER A 581 21.31 -11.78 -6.77
N TRP A 582 22.27 -11.94 -7.68
CA TRP A 582 22.48 -13.17 -8.45
C TRP A 582 23.91 -13.68 -8.35
#